data_AF-A0A4V2PYW8-F1
#
_entry.id   AF-A0A4V2PYW8-F1
#
_cell.length_a   1.000
_cell.length_b   1.000
_cell.length_c   1.000
_cell.angle_alpha   90.00
_cell.angle_beta   90.00
_cell.angle_gamma   90.00
#
_symmetry.space_group_name_H-M   'P 1'
#
loop_
_entity.id
_entity.type
_entity.pdbx_description
1 polymer ?
#
loop_
_entity_poly.entity_id
_entity_poly.type
_entity_poly.pdbx_seq_one_letter_code
_entity_poly.pdbx_strand_id
1 'polypeptide(L)'
;MSTLRSALAVAVMAASALVVNTAHAAQGCGPNGWRGTWGHCHYAPPVYVAPRPVIYAAPPVSTYACPPGYWLGPWGHCRDTPYHGRLPNGGWQ
;
A
#
# COMPACT_ATOMS: atom_id res chain seq x y z
N MET A 1 -45.20 34.37 9.08
CA MET A 1 -45.26 33.45 10.24
C MET A 1 -45.61 32.01 9.83
N SER A 2 -46.56 31.77 8.92
CA SER A 2 -46.92 30.40 8.49
C SER A 2 -45.82 29.65 7.73
N THR A 3 -45.06 30.32 6.86
CA THR A 3 -43.96 29.70 6.10
C THR A 3 -42.84 29.18 6.98
N LEU A 4 -42.46 29.95 8.03
CA LEU A 4 -41.45 29.55 9.00
C LEU A 4 -41.90 28.31 9.78
N ARG A 5 -43.18 28.25 10.21
CA ARG A 5 -43.75 27.10 10.91
C ARG A 5 -43.78 25.85 10.03
N SER A 6 -44.17 26.00 8.76
CA SER A 6 -44.15 24.88 7.80
C SER A 6 -42.73 24.37 7.53
N ALA A 7 -41.76 25.26 7.36
CA ALA A 7 -40.37 24.89 7.17
C ALA A 7 -39.80 24.13 8.39
N LEU A 8 -40.13 24.59 9.59
CA LEU A 8 -39.71 23.95 10.84
C LEU A 8 -40.34 22.56 11.00
N ALA A 9 -41.62 22.41 10.66
CA ALA A 9 -42.29 21.12 10.66
C ALA A 9 -41.65 20.13 9.67
N VAL A 10 -41.32 20.56 8.45
CA VAL A 10 -40.64 19.71 7.45
C VAL A 10 -39.24 19.32 7.93
N ALA A 11 -38.48 20.26 8.51
CA ALA A 11 -37.15 19.97 9.03
C ALA A 11 -37.18 18.93 10.17
N VAL A 12 -38.13 19.05 11.10
CA VAL A 12 -38.30 18.08 12.19
C VAL A 12 -38.68 16.70 11.65
N MET A 13 -39.60 16.63 10.68
CA MET A 13 -40.01 15.36 10.05
C MET A 13 -38.89 14.70 9.24
N ALA A 14 -38.06 15.50 8.56
CA ALA A 14 -36.89 14.97 7.85
C ALA A 14 -35.87 14.40 8.84
N ALA A 15 -35.55 15.16 9.90
CA ALA A 15 -34.59 14.72 10.93
C ALA A 15 -35.03 13.43 11.63
N SER A 16 -36.32 13.29 11.96
CA SER A 16 -36.83 12.06 12.60
C SER A 16 -36.76 10.85 11.66
N ALA A 17 -37.05 11.01 10.36
CA ALA A 17 -36.91 9.93 9.38
C ALA A 17 -35.46 9.44 9.24
N LEU A 18 -34.49 10.36 9.24
CA LEU A 18 -33.06 10.04 9.24
C LEU A 18 -32.65 9.22 10.48
N VAL A 19 -33.10 9.62 11.67
CA VAL A 19 -32.81 8.90 12.92
C VAL A 19 -33.42 7.50 12.94
N VAL A 20 -34.68 7.37 12.55
CA VAL A 20 -35.38 6.06 12.54
C VAL A 20 -34.71 5.08 11.59
N ASN A 21 -34.29 5.53 10.41
CA ASN A 21 -33.60 4.67 9.44
C ASN A 21 -32.27 4.13 9.98
N THR A 22 -31.48 4.97 10.69
CA THR A 22 -30.23 4.53 11.32
C THR A 22 -30.47 3.57 12.48
N ALA A 23 -31.55 3.75 13.25
CA ALA A 23 -31.93 2.84 14.31
C ALA A 23 -32.35 1.47 13.77
N HIS A 24 -33.11 1.41 12.67
CA HIS A 24 -33.45 0.14 12.02
C HIS A 24 -32.22 -0.56 11.42
N ALA A 25 -31.34 0.19 10.74
CA ALA A 25 -30.09 -0.34 10.19
C ALA A 25 -29.18 -0.93 11.28
N ALA A 26 -29.17 -0.32 12.47
CA ALA A 26 -28.44 -0.81 13.65
C ALA A 26 -29.23 -1.79 14.53
N GLN A 27 -30.41 -2.26 14.09
CA GLN A 27 -31.29 -3.13 14.86
C GLN A 27 -31.63 -2.58 16.27
N GLY A 28 -31.63 -1.26 16.43
CA GLY A 28 -31.87 -0.52 17.68
C GLY A 28 -30.63 -0.29 18.56
N CYS A 29 -29.43 -0.67 18.11
CA CYS A 29 -28.19 -0.53 18.89
C CYS A 29 -27.43 0.79 18.69
N GLY A 30 -27.96 1.69 17.84
CA GLY A 30 -27.37 2.99 17.55
C GLY A 30 -26.20 2.96 16.55
N PRO A 31 -25.59 4.11 16.22
CA PRO A 31 -24.54 4.19 15.22
C PRO A 31 -23.37 3.24 15.50
N ASN A 32 -22.92 2.51 14.47
CA ASN A 32 -21.86 1.48 14.53
C ASN A 32 -22.18 0.27 15.42
N GLY A 33 -23.42 0.15 15.92
CA GLY A 33 -23.89 -1.00 16.69
C GLY A 33 -24.67 -1.99 15.83
N TRP A 34 -24.57 -3.28 16.15
CA TRP A 34 -25.46 -4.32 15.61
C TRP A 34 -25.96 -5.22 16.73
N ARG A 35 -27.12 -5.85 16.51
CA ARG A 35 -27.73 -6.80 17.44
C ARG A 35 -27.28 -8.22 17.07
N GLY A 36 -26.70 -8.92 18.03
CA GLY A 36 -26.30 -10.32 17.89
C GLY A 36 -27.50 -11.27 17.93
N THR A 37 -27.25 -12.55 17.64
CA THR A 37 -28.27 -13.62 17.67
C THR A 37 -29.00 -13.73 19.01
N TRP A 38 -28.33 -13.42 20.12
CA TRP A 38 -28.93 -13.43 21.46
C TRP A 38 -29.45 -12.05 21.91
N GLY A 39 -29.64 -11.11 20.98
CA GLY A 39 -30.32 -9.85 21.24
C GLY A 39 -29.46 -8.75 21.89
N HIS A 40 -28.21 -9.00 22.23
CA HIS A 40 -27.30 -8.00 22.78
C HIS A 40 -26.68 -7.10 21.69
N CYS A 41 -26.33 -5.88 22.06
CA CYS A 41 -25.65 -4.94 21.17
C CYS A 41 -24.14 -5.17 21.16
N HIS A 42 -23.56 -5.18 19.96
CA HIS A 42 -22.13 -5.28 19.71
C HIS A 42 -21.63 -4.02 19.01
N TYR A 43 -20.35 -3.71 19.22
CA TYR A 43 -19.65 -2.60 18.58
C TYR A 43 -18.30 -3.11 18.09
N ALA A 44 -17.92 -2.72 16.87
CA ALA A 44 -16.64 -3.12 16.29
C ALA A 44 -15.55 -2.21 16.86
N PRO A 45 -14.43 -2.76 17.37
CA PRO A 45 -13.27 -1.94 17.69
C PRO A 45 -12.70 -1.33 16.40
N PRO A 46 -12.06 -0.14 16.48
CA PRO A 46 -11.39 0.45 15.33
C PRO A 46 -10.28 -0.49 14.81
N VAL A 47 -10.23 -0.70 13.50
CA VAL A 47 -9.19 -1.51 12.85
C VAL A 47 -7.95 -0.65 12.66
N TYR A 48 -6.88 -0.94 13.39
CA TYR A 48 -5.57 -0.34 13.17
C TYR A 48 -4.79 -1.17 12.15
N VAL A 49 -4.59 -0.64 10.94
CA VAL A 49 -3.71 -1.26 9.94
C VAL A 49 -2.29 -0.75 10.18
N ALA A 50 -1.41 -1.61 10.68
CA ALA A 50 0.01 -1.29 10.78
C ALA A 50 0.62 -1.14 9.37
N PRO A 51 1.44 -0.11 9.12
CA PRO A 51 2.18 0.00 7.86
C PRO A 51 3.07 -1.22 7.64
N ARG A 52 3.00 -1.80 6.43
CA ARG A 52 3.89 -2.90 6.04
C ARG A 52 5.33 -2.35 5.89
N PRO A 53 6.36 -3.02 6.43
CA PRO A 53 7.74 -2.60 6.23
C PRO A 53 8.13 -2.74 4.75
N VAL A 54 8.73 -1.68 4.19
CA VAL A 54 9.25 -1.68 2.83
C VAL A 54 10.65 -2.30 2.87
N ILE A 55 10.82 -3.47 2.25
CA ILE A 55 12.13 -4.14 2.15
C ILE A 55 12.81 -3.62 0.88
N TYR A 56 13.88 -2.84 1.03
CA TYR A 56 14.73 -2.46 -0.10
C TYR A 56 15.70 -3.60 -0.40
N ALA A 57 15.73 -4.05 -1.65
CA ALA A 57 16.78 -4.95 -2.11
C ALA A 57 18.12 -4.19 -2.10
N ALA A 58 19.16 -4.79 -1.51
CA ALA A 58 20.50 -4.23 -1.60
C ALA A 58 20.92 -4.12 -3.08
N PRO A 59 21.62 -3.04 -3.48
CA PRO A 59 22.15 -2.94 -4.83
C PRO A 59 23.10 -4.10 -5.11
N PRO A 60 23.15 -4.61 -6.35
CA PRO A 60 24.06 -5.70 -6.70
C PRO A 60 25.49 -5.27 -6.40
N VAL A 61 26.20 -6.08 -5.61
CA VAL A 61 27.64 -5.91 -5.40
C VAL A 61 28.32 -6.07 -6.76
N SER A 62 28.88 -4.98 -7.29
CA SER A 62 29.75 -5.05 -8.45
C SER A 62 30.98 -5.85 -8.04
N THR A 63 31.05 -7.12 -8.46
CA THR A 63 32.30 -7.84 -8.49
C THR A 63 33.19 -7.06 -9.44
N TYR A 64 34.13 -6.27 -8.92
CA TYR A 64 35.26 -5.84 -9.71
C TYR A 64 35.80 -7.09 -10.39
N ALA A 65 35.57 -7.23 -11.71
CA ALA A 65 35.86 -8.48 -12.41
C ALA A 65 37.36 -8.82 -12.29
N CYS A 66 38.18 -7.81 -11.99
CA CYS A 66 39.61 -7.91 -11.78
C CYS A 66 40.10 -7.05 -10.59
N PRO A 67 41.20 -7.44 -9.92
CA PRO A 67 41.84 -6.65 -8.87
C PRO A 67 42.28 -5.26 -9.35
N PRO A 68 42.51 -4.29 -8.44
CA PRO A 68 43.07 -2.99 -8.80
C PRO A 68 44.37 -3.13 -9.61
N GLY A 69 44.46 -2.44 -10.76
CA GLY A 69 45.60 -2.52 -11.69
C GLY A 69 45.46 -3.60 -12.78
N TYR A 70 44.43 -4.45 -12.70
CA TYR A 70 44.12 -5.45 -13.72
C TYR A 70 42.84 -5.07 -14.47
N TRP A 71 42.76 -5.45 -15.74
CA TRP A 71 41.57 -5.31 -16.58
C TRP A 71 41.13 -6.64 -17.15
N LEU A 72 39.85 -6.74 -17.50
CA LEU A 72 39.30 -7.92 -18.13
C LEU A 72 39.84 -8.01 -19.57
N GLY A 73 40.59 -9.07 -19.85
CA GLY A 73 41.12 -9.34 -21.18
C GLY A 73 40.02 -9.86 -22.14
N PRO A 74 40.33 -9.96 -23.45
CA PRO A 74 39.36 -10.37 -24.47
C PRO A 74 38.69 -11.74 -24.22
N TRP A 75 39.35 -12.61 -23.46
CA TRP A 75 38.89 -13.96 -23.12
C TRP A 75 38.29 -14.07 -21.71
N GLY A 76 38.09 -12.95 -21.00
CA GLY A 76 37.53 -12.95 -19.64
C GLY A 76 38.54 -13.24 -18.53
N HIS A 77 39.84 -13.38 -18.87
CA HIS A 77 40.91 -13.44 -17.86
C HIS A 77 41.37 -12.03 -17.48
N CYS A 78 41.66 -11.82 -16.20
CA CYS A 78 42.30 -10.58 -15.77
C CYS A 78 43.73 -10.49 -16.28
N ARG A 79 44.10 -9.31 -16.77
CA ARG A 79 45.42 -9.01 -17.31
C ARG A 79 45.89 -7.64 -16.84
N ASP A 80 47.19 -7.50 -16.75
CA ASP A 80 47.94 -6.29 -16.42
C ASP A 80 48.85 -5.86 -17.59
N THR A 81 48.84 -6.59 -18.71
CA THR A 81 49.60 -6.30 -19.93
C THR A 81 48.71 -6.13 -21.16
N PRO A 82 49.07 -5.25 -22.12
CA PRO A 82 48.40 -5.18 -23.42
C PRO A 82 48.30 -6.55 -24.09
N TYR A 83 47.21 -6.78 -24.82
CA TYR A 83 46.99 -8.03 -25.54
C TYR A 83 47.54 -7.92 -26.97
N HIS A 84 48.30 -8.92 -27.39
CA HIS A 84 48.66 -9.13 -28.79
C HIS A 84 48.29 -10.56 -29.21
N GLY A 85 47.44 -10.70 -30.20
CA GLY A 85 46.95 -12.00 -30.64
C GLY A 85 45.57 -11.97 -31.30
N ARG A 86 45.04 -13.16 -31.50
CA ARG A 86 43.75 -13.36 -32.17
C ARG A 86 42.61 -13.11 -31.19
N LEU A 87 41.68 -12.23 -31.55
CA LEU A 87 40.53 -11.88 -30.72
C LEU A 87 39.39 -12.91 -30.89
N PRO A 88 38.43 -12.97 -29.95
CA PRO A 88 37.27 -13.88 -30.05
C PRO A 88 36.40 -13.66 -31.29
N ASN A 89 36.37 -12.43 -31.80
CA ASN A 89 35.69 -12.07 -33.06
C ASN A 89 36.49 -12.46 -34.32
N GLY A 90 37.64 -13.14 -34.17
CA GLY A 90 38.52 -13.54 -35.26
C GLY A 90 39.48 -12.45 -35.75
N GLY A 91 39.41 -11.25 -35.18
CA GLY A 91 40.34 -10.15 -35.47
C GLY A 91 41.72 -10.37 -34.86
N TRP A 92 42.63 -9.42 -35.08
CA TRP A 92 43.96 -9.37 -34.46
C TRP A 92 44.15 -8.03 -33.75
N GLN A 93 44.84 -8.06 -32.60
CA GLN A 93 45.24 -6.91 -31.79
C GLN A 93 46.70 -7.09 -31.36
#